data_AF-A0A957V5C6-F1
#
_entry.id   AF-A0A957V5C6-F1
#
_cell.length_a   1.000
_cell.length_b   1.000
_cell.length_c   1.000
_cell.angle_alpha   90.00
_cell.angle_beta   90.00
_cell.angle_gamma   90.00
#
_symmetry.space_group_name_H-M   'P 1'
#
loop_
_entity.id
_entity.type
_entity.pdbx_description
1 polymer ?
#
loop_
_entity_poly.entity_id
_entity_poly.type
_entity_poly.pdbx_seq_one_letter_code
_entity_poly.pdbx_strand_id
1 'polypeptide(L)' 'GYDIRKLNQAYFAFHGSYGTGAAATSPIGPKLEELRTLVPDTRAFLQTVRGFTSPEDIDRALAELRS' A
#
# COMPACT_ATOMS: atom_id res chain seq x y z
N GLY A 1 14.32 -22.33 10.98
CA GLY A 1 12.95 -22.29 10.45
C GLY A 1 12.40 -20.92 10.73
N TYR A 2 11.87 -20.22 9.72
CA TYR A 2 11.36 -18.87 9.90
C TYR A 2 10.03 -18.90 10.64
N ASP A 3 10.01 -18.38 11.87
CA ASP A 3 8.79 -18.16 12.65
C ASP A 3 7.98 -17.04 12.01
N ILE A 4 7.18 -17.39 11.01
CA ILE A 4 6.09 -16.52 10.57
C ILE A 4 5.09 -16.50 11.72
N ARG A 5 5.18 -15.48 12.57
CA ARG A 5 4.16 -15.22 13.59
C ARG A 5 2.81 -15.15 12.88
N LYS A 6 1.93 -16.08 13.22
CA LYS A 6 0.51 -16.10 12.83
C LYS A 6 -0.05 -14.70 13.07
N LEU A 7 -0.30 -14.01 11.97
CA LEU A 7 -0.88 -12.68 11.93
C LEU A 7 -2.24 -12.73 12.64
N ASN A 8 -2.37 -11.96 13.73
CA ASN A 8 -3.52 -12.04 14.64
C ASN A 8 -4.74 -11.36 14.01
N GLN A 9 -5.71 -12.17 13.59
CA GLN A 9 -6.92 -11.72 12.91
C GLN A 9 -7.82 -10.83 13.79
N ALA A 10 -7.72 -10.94 15.12
CA ALA A 10 -8.48 -10.07 16.03
C ALA A 10 -8.00 -8.61 15.99
N TYR A 11 -6.72 -8.34 15.69
CA TYR A 11 -6.22 -6.96 15.55
C TYR A 11 -6.80 -6.25 14.31
N PHE A 12 -7.00 -6.99 13.21
CA PHE A 12 -7.59 -6.46 11.99
C PHE A 12 -9.11 -6.27 12.07
N ALA A 13 -9.81 -6.98 12.98
CA ALA A 13 -11.24 -6.84 13.19
C ALA A 13 -11.64 -5.54 13.94
N PHE A 14 -10.72 -4.96 14.73
CA PHE A 14 -10.97 -3.71 15.46
C PHE A 14 -10.45 -2.45 14.74
N HIS A 15 -9.47 -2.57 13.83
CA HIS A 15 -8.98 -1.50 12.94
C HIS A 15 -9.54 -1.61 11.53
N GLY A 16 -10.87 -1.78 11.45
CA GLY A 16 -11.59 -2.25 10.28
C GLY A 16 -11.20 -1.60 8.95
N SER A 17 -10.73 -2.42 8.01
CA SER A 17 -11.46 -2.67 6.76
C SER A 17 -10.64 -3.63 5.90
N TYR A 18 -10.80 -4.93 6.12
CA TYR A 18 -10.59 -5.91 5.06
C TYR A 18 -11.96 -6.48 4.68
N GLY A 19 -12.62 -5.76 3.76
CA GLY A 19 -13.59 -6.33 2.84
C GLY A 19 -14.99 -6.61 3.39
N THR A 20 -15.84 -5.59 3.43
CA THR A 20 -17.23 -5.68 2.94
C THR A 20 -17.82 -4.27 2.84
N GLY A 21 -17.72 -3.68 1.66
CA GLY A 21 -18.41 -2.44 1.34
C GLY A 21 -17.92 -1.92 0.00
N ALA A 22 -18.74 -2.04 -1.03
CA ALA A 22 -18.52 -1.46 -2.36
C ALA A 22 -18.50 0.09 -2.36
N ALA A 23 -18.22 0.72 -1.22
CA ALA A 23 -18.29 2.15 -0.96
C ALA A 23 -17.13 2.67 -0.08
N ALA A 24 -16.07 1.88 0.15
CA ALA A 24 -14.79 2.41 0.63
C ALA A 24 -13.89 2.68 -0.58
N THR A 25 -14.26 3.68 -1.39
CA THR A 25 -13.47 4.20 -2.53
C THR A 25 -12.21 4.89 -2.03
N SER A 26 -11.34 4.17 -1.32
CA SER A 26 -10.07 4.72 -0.89
C SER A 26 -9.24 5.00 -2.15
N PRO A 27 -8.86 6.27 -2.42
CA PRO A 27 -8.10 6.63 -3.61
C PRO A 27 -6.70 6.00 -3.65
N ILE A 28 -6.31 5.27 -2.60
CA ILE A 28 -5.02 4.62 -2.42
C ILE A 28 -4.82 3.47 -3.43
N GLY A 29 -5.84 2.66 -3.68
CA GLY A 29 -5.73 1.48 -4.55
C GLY A 29 -5.24 1.82 -5.97
N PRO A 30 -5.97 2.67 -6.71
CA PRO A 30 -5.56 3.10 -8.05
C PRO A 30 -4.19 3.80 -8.07
N LYS A 31 -3.85 4.58 -7.04
CA LYS A 31 -2.55 5.26 -6.95
C LYS A 31 -1.38 4.29 -6.76
N LEU A 32 -1.58 3.21 -5.99
CA LEU A 32 -0.56 2.17 -5.82
C LEU A 32 -0.40 1.31 -7.09
N GLU A 33 -1.49 1.06 -7.82
CA GLU A 33 -1.42 0.40 -9.13
C GLU A 33 -0.61 1.24 -10.12
N GLU A 34 -0.86 2.55 -10.18
CA GLU A 34 -0.07 3.44 -11.03
C GLU A 34 1.40 3.49 -10.57
N LEU A 35 1.65 3.65 -9.28
CA LEU A 35 3.02 3.64 -8.75
C LEU A 35 3.76 2.36 -9.14
N ARG A 36 3.06 1.22 -9.20
CA ARG A 36 3.63 -0.07 -9.62
C ARG A 36 3.98 -0.10 -11.11
N THR A 37 3.29 0.63 -11.98
CA THR A 37 3.60 0.67 -13.42
C THR A 37 4.78 1.59 -13.73
N LEU A 38 5.04 2.60 -12.89
CA LEU A 38 6.12 3.58 -13.08
C LEU A 38 7.50 3.08 -12.63
N VAL A 39 7.56 2.07 -11.77
CA VAL A 39 8.82 1.52 -11.25
C VAL A 39 9.27 0.27 -12.03
N PRO A 40 10.59 0.07 -12.21
CA PRO A 40 11.11 -0.94 -13.15
C PRO A 40 10.85 -2.38 -12.73
N ASP A 41 10.74 -2.65 -11.43
CA ASP A 41 10.52 -3.99 -10.90
C ASP A 41 9.86 -3.97 -9.51
N THR A 42 9.53 -5.18 -9.03
CA THR A 42 8.90 -5.37 -7.72
C THR A 42 9.81 -4.96 -6.56
N ARG A 43 11.14 -5.05 -6.70
CA ARG A 43 12.07 -4.64 -5.64
C ARG A 43 12.05 -3.13 -5.48
N ALA A 44 12.13 -2.39 -6.59
CA ALA A 44 12.03 -0.94 -6.61
C ALA A 44 10.69 -0.48 -6.01
N PHE A 45 9.59 -1.14 -6.39
CA PHE A 45 8.28 -0.87 -5.78
C PHE A 45 8.30 -1.00 -4.25
N LEU A 46 8.79 -2.14 -3.72
CA LEU A 46 8.86 -2.37 -2.27
C LEU A 46 9.80 -1.37 -1.56
N GLN A 47 10.89 -0.99 -2.20
CA GLN A 47 11.82 0.02 -1.69
C GLN A 47 11.20 1.42 -1.64
N THR A 48 10.32 1.75 -2.58
CA THR A 48 9.58 3.00 -2.59
C THR A 48 8.52 3.02 -1.48
N VAL A 49 7.66 2.00 -1.41
CA VAL A 49 6.50 2.02 -0.50
C VAL A 49 6.84 1.74 0.97
N ARG A 50 7.99 1.11 1.26
CA ARG A 50 8.39 0.81 2.66
C ARG A 50 8.56 2.05 3.54
N GLY A 51 8.72 3.23 2.94
CA GLY A 51 8.86 4.51 3.65
C GLY A 51 7.54 5.23 3.88
N PHE A 52 6.42 4.71 3.38
CA PHE A 52 5.13 5.40 3.46
C PHE A 52 4.53 5.25 4.85
N THR A 53 4.17 6.37 5.44
CA THR A 53 3.55 6.53 6.75
C THR A 53 2.18 7.19 6.65
N SER A 54 1.88 7.85 5.53
CA SER A 54 0.58 8.45 5.24
C SER A 54 0.20 8.36 3.75
N PRO A 55 -1.08 8.52 3.39
CA PRO A 55 -1.54 8.49 2.00
C PRO A 55 -0.88 9.54 1.09
N GLU A 56 -0.51 10.69 1.65
CA GLU A 56 0.15 11.79 0.94
C GLU A 56 1.54 11.40 0.43
N ASP A 57 2.19 10.42 1.04
CA ASP A 57 3.49 9.91 0.57
C ASP A 57 3.38 9.29 -0.83
N ILE A 58 2.23 8.71 -1.16
CA ILE A 58 1.95 8.15 -2.49
C ILE A 58 1.87 9.28 -3.53
N ASP A 59 1.21 10.39 -3.20
CA ASP A 59 1.07 11.53 -4.10
C ASP A 59 2.42 12.19 -4.39
N ARG A 60 3.30 12.31 -3.39
CA ARG A 60 4.67 12.81 -3.60
C ARG A 60 5.48 11.88 -4.49
N ALA A 61 5.44 10.57 -4.24
CA ALA A 61 6.18 9.60 -5.05
C ALA A 61 5.70 9.59 -6.52
N LEU A 62 4.39 9.72 -6.76
CA LEU A 62 3.84 9.84 -8.11
C LEU A 62 4.26 11.14 -8.80
N ALA A 63 4.35 12.25 -8.06
CA ALA A 63 4.83 13.52 -8.61
C ALA A 63 6.32 13.44 -9.02
N GLU A 64 7.15 12.81 -8.20
CA GLU A 64 8.58 12.60 -8.47
C GLU A 64 8.86 11.66 -9.65
N LEU A 65 8.03 10.62 -9.83
CA LEU A 65 8.21 9.66 -10.93
C LEU A 65 7.69 10.16 -12.28
N ARG A 66 6.83 11.18 -12.29
CA ARG A 66 6.26 11.78 -13.50
C ARG A 66 7.06 13.00 -14.01
N SER A 67 7.97 13.54 -13.21
CA SER A 67 8.88 14.64 -13.59
C SER A 67 10.05 14.16 -14.43
#